data_AF-A0A218Z2N4-F1
#
_entry.id   AF-A0A218Z2N4-F1
#
_cell.length_a   1.000
_cell.length_b   1.000
_cell.length_c   1.000
_cell.angle_alpha   90.00
_cell.angle_beta   90.00
_cell.angle_gamma   90.00
#
_symmetry.space_group_name_H-M   'P 1'
#
loop_
_entity.id
_entity.type
_entity.pdbx_description
1 polymer ?
#
loop_
_entity_poly.entity_id
_entity_poly.type
_entity_poly.pdbx_seq_one_letter_code
_entity_poly.pdbx_strand_id
1 'polypeptide(L)'
;MRSSRALRLLQISTRPLRAHRTQPPSFVYSGYCSACEPPAPALDSTAKSATNPRTPLADHRQLGIEQELFTTSMYSPGSPLFLPNGTKIFNRLTTFLRAQFDHFGFQEVITPTIYKKSLWEKSGHWDNYADDMYAVTGRGAKGEKQDRQMGEDEEYGLKPMNCPGHCLIFASKQRSYRDLPIRYADFSPLHRNEVHGALSGLTRVRRFHQDDGHIFCRPSQIRQEISSTLDFIKMTYGVFGLGPYRLALSTRSANNFIGTIEEWDNAEAALKESLDASGQVWTLNEGDGAFYGPKIDVILKDSDGKEHQTATIQLDFQLPKRFELEYQAPAPELEKKGLPTDDPGLLDVQGPVTPVLIHRAVLGSVERIMALLIEHYNGHWPFWLNPRQVMIVTVNDSEPVVSFAETCRQELLTNGPAFSTSNTDAVARKRPDRFTVDIDHSSRTLSKKIREAKQRRYSVIAVVGDSDVEEHRLVVDLTGIPHTAWSKFEGLKLEADMLRGIFPDGPKTSQNETPIADPDDKTGSPGNSINLPLQAADLKNLKMRPVALRDLLALIQNHYS
;
A
#
# COMPACT_ATOMS: atom_id res chain seq x y z
N MET A 1 -38.44 -14.90 43.09
CA MET A 1 -37.06 -14.53 42.69
C MET A 1 -37.10 -14.09 41.23
N ARG A 2 -36.81 -12.81 40.95
CA ARG A 2 -36.82 -12.27 39.58
C ARG A 2 -35.57 -12.77 38.85
N SER A 3 -35.76 -13.49 37.75
CA SER A 3 -34.70 -13.87 36.81
C SER A 3 -34.21 -12.62 36.09
N SER A 4 -33.00 -12.17 36.40
CA SER A 4 -32.31 -11.08 35.71
C SER A 4 -32.01 -11.50 34.27
N ARG A 5 -32.67 -10.87 33.29
CA ARG A 5 -32.33 -11.00 31.86
C ARG A 5 -31.03 -10.27 31.59
N ALA A 6 -29.98 -10.96 31.14
CA ALA A 6 -28.72 -10.33 30.76
C ALA A 6 -28.81 -9.83 29.31
N LEU A 7 -29.21 -8.57 29.11
CA LEU A 7 -28.94 -7.84 27.87
C LEU A 7 -27.53 -7.24 27.98
N ARG A 8 -26.66 -7.50 27.00
CA ARG A 8 -25.35 -6.86 26.94
C ARG A 8 -25.34 -5.88 25.77
N LEU A 9 -25.24 -4.59 26.08
CA LEU A 9 -24.95 -3.57 25.07
C LEU A 9 -23.52 -3.74 24.58
N LEU A 10 -23.33 -3.74 23.26
CA LEU A 10 -22.03 -3.87 22.61
C LEU A 10 -21.50 -2.51 22.20
N GLN A 11 -22.35 -1.64 21.64
CA GLN A 11 -21.93 -0.32 21.17
C GLN A 11 -23.11 0.66 21.12
N ILE A 12 -22.83 1.93 21.36
CA ILE A 12 -23.77 3.04 21.13
C ILE A 12 -23.22 3.83 19.95
N SER A 13 -23.98 3.95 18.87
CA SER A 13 -23.61 4.80 17.73
C SER A 13 -24.72 5.80 17.41
N THR A 14 -24.34 6.99 16.96
CA THR A 14 -25.27 8.01 16.47
C THR A 14 -25.35 7.92 14.96
N ARG A 15 -26.57 7.92 14.40
CA ARG A 15 -26.79 7.93 12.95
C ARG A 15 -27.49 9.24 12.57
N PRO A 16 -26.94 10.06 11.65
CA PRO A 16 -27.71 11.15 11.07
C PRO A 16 -28.79 10.56 10.16
N LEU A 17 -30.05 10.97 10.36
CA LEU A 17 -31.12 10.71 9.40
C LEU A 17 -30.89 11.60 8.17
N ARG A 18 -31.32 11.11 6.99
CA ARG A 18 -31.17 11.74 5.67
C ARG A 18 -31.48 13.25 5.69
N ALA A 19 -30.81 13.98 4.80
CA ALA A 19 -30.61 15.44 4.74
C ALA A 19 -31.84 16.39 4.79
N HIS A 20 -32.70 16.27 5.80
CA HIS A 20 -33.59 17.35 6.22
C HIS A 20 -33.27 17.73 7.67
N ARG A 21 -32.54 18.85 7.80
CA ARG A 21 -32.21 19.53 9.05
C ARG A 21 -33.51 19.92 9.77
N THR A 22 -33.89 19.19 10.82
CA THR A 22 -34.64 19.70 12.00
C THR A 22 -34.90 18.67 13.12
N GLN A 23 -34.53 17.38 12.99
CA GLN A 23 -34.74 16.39 14.06
C GLN A 23 -33.47 16.05 14.87
N PRO A 24 -33.57 15.77 16.18
CA PRO A 24 -32.43 15.37 17.01
C PRO A 24 -31.85 14.02 16.57
N PRO A 25 -30.54 13.77 16.79
CA PRO A 25 -29.90 12.52 16.38
C PRO A 25 -30.53 11.31 17.07
N SER A 26 -30.73 10.23 16.31
CA SER A 26 -31.21 8.96 16.85
C SER A 26 -30.03 8.14 17.39
N PHE A 27 -30.21 7.59 18.60
CA PHE A 27 -29.24 6.68 19.22
C PHE A 27 -29.59 5.25 18.80
N VAL A 28 -28.63 4.56 18.20
CA VAL A 28 -28.76 3.13 17.88
C VAL A 28 -27.99 2.35 18.95
N TYR A 29 -28.73 1.49 19.66
CA TYR A 29 -28.17 0.56 20.63
C TYR A 29 -28.02 -0.80 19.96
N SER A 30 -26.78 -1.23 19.73
CA SER A 30 -26.51 -2.61 19.31
C SER A 30 -26.28 -3.47 20.55
N GLY A 31 -27.01 -4.56 20.67
CA GLY A 31 -26.93 -5.48 21.80
C GLY A 31 -27.18 -6.90 21.35
N TYR A 32 -26.62 -7.85 22.09
CA TYR A 32 -26.82 -9.28 21.86
C TYR A 32 -27.74 -9.87 22.93
N CYS A 33 -28.67 -10.73 22.53
CA CYS A 33 -29.56 -11.48 23.42
C CYS A 33 -29.18 -12.97 23.37
N SER A 34 -28.53 -13.45 24.42
CA SER A 34 -28.07 -14.84 24.56
C SER A 34 -29.20 -15.88 24.62
N ALA A 35 -30.46 -15.47 24.72
CA ALA A 35 -31.63 -16.36 24.71
C ALA A 35 -32.25 -16.58 23.32
N CYS A 36 -31.76 -15.87 22.29
CA CYS A 36 -32.27 -15.96 20.92
C CYS A 36 -31.43 -16.88 20.01
N GLU A 37 -30.43 -17.55 20.58
CA GLU A 37 -29.57 -18.49 19.87
C GLU A 37 -30.22 -19.90 19.89
N PRO A 38 -30.30 -20.62 18.76
CA PRO A 38 -30.70 -22.02 18.79
C PRO A 38 -29.70 -22.82 19.63
N PRO A 39 -30.14 -23.83 20.41
CA PRO A 39 -29.24 -24.59 21.26
C PRO A 39 -28.16 -25.27 20.42
N ALA A 40 -26.90 -25.02 20.75
CA ALA A 40 -25.76 -25.68 20.12
C ALA A 40 -25.86 -27.21 20.32
N PRO A 41 -25.44 -28.02 19.33
CA PRO A 41 -25.42 -29.47 19.49
C PRO A 41 -24.47 -29.85 20.63
N ALA A 42 -24.88 -30.83 21.43
CA ALA A 42 -24.15 -31.30 22.60
C ALA A 42 -22.72 -31.73 22.22
N LEU A 43 -21.73 -30.96 22.65
CA LEU A 43 -20.32 -31.31 22.57
C LEU A 43 -19.87 -31.90 23.91
N ASP A 44 -19.02 -32.91 23.77
CA ASP A 44 -18.56 -33.86 24.78
C ASP A 44 -17.96 -33.21 26.04
N SER A 45 -18.22 -33.82 27.19
CA SER A 45 -18.12 -33.22 28.53
C SER A 45 -16.71 -33.12 29.14
N THR A 46 -15.64 -33.06 28.34
CA THR A 46 -14.25 -33.07 28.86
C THR A 46 -13.41 -31.83 28.57
N ALA A 47 -13.94 -30.81 27.91
CA ALA A 47 -13.20 -29.55 27.72
C ALA A 47 -13.49 -28.57 28.87
N LYS A 48 -12.54 -28.44 29.82
CA LYS A 48 -12.52 -27.31 30.77
C LYS A 48 -12.59 -26.01 29.97
N SER A 49 -13.69 -25.28 30.15
CA SER A 49 -13.93 -23.93 29.62
C SER A 49 -12.75 -23.00 29.90
N ALA A 50 -11.87 -22.83 28.92
CA ALA A 50 -10.98 -21.68 28.86
C ALA A 50 -11.81 -20.48 28.37
N THR A 51 -12.43 -19.75 29.29
CA THR A 51 -12.89 -18.39 29.03
C THR A 51 -11.67 -17.50 28.86
N ASN A 52 -11.01 -17.59 27.70
CA ASN A 52 -10.07 -16.56 27.27
C ASN A 52 -10.91 -15.33 26.90
N PRO A 53 -10.73 -14.16 27.54
CA PRO A 53 -11.28 -12.93 27.00
C PRO A 53 -10.75 -12.76 25.58
N ARG A 54 -11.64 -12.69 24.60
CA ARG A 54 -11.30 -12.51 23.18
C ARG A 54 -10.34 -11.31 23.09
N THR A 55 -9.10 -11.54 22.67
CA THR A 55 -8.14 -10.45 22.44
C THR A 55 -8.83 -9.40 21.57
N PRO A 56 -8.80 -8.11 21.95
CA PRO A 56 -9.40 -7.05 21.14
C PRO A 56 -8.85 -7.12 19.71
N LEU A 57 -9.73 -6.96 18.73
CA LEU A 57 -9.32 -6.89 17.32
C LEU A 57 -8.41 -5.66 17.14
N ALA A 58 -7.44 -5.79 16.23
CA ALA A 58 -6.39 -4.79 16.05
C ALA A 58 -6.95 -3.52 15.41
N ASP A 59 -7.08 -2.44 16.18
CA ASP A 59 -7.58 -1.15 15.67
C ASP A 59 -6.42 -0.22 15.31
N HIS A 60 -6.34 0.21 14.05
CA HIS A 60 -5.27 1.11 13.58
C HIS A 60 -5.25 2.46 14.30
N ARG A 61 -6.37 2.92 14.87
CA ARG A 61 -6.46 4.20 15.60
C ARG A 61 -5.73 4.09 16.92
N GLN A 62 -5.92 2.98 17.64
CA GLN A 62 -5.23 2.72 18.89
C GLN A 62 -3.75 2.45 18.64
N LEU A 63 -3.44 1.51 17.75
CA LEU A 63 -2.05 1.15 17.42
C LEU A 63 -1.27 2.32 16.80
N GLY A 64 -1.94 3.16 16.01
CA GLY A 64 -1.35 4.36 15.43
C GLY A 64 -0.91 5.38 16.47
N ILE A 65 -1.66 5.53 17.56
CA ILE A 65 -1.26 6.37 18.70
C ILE A 65 -0.13 5.71 19.49
N GLU A 66 -0.27 4.41 19.82
CA GLU A 66 0.73 3.66 20.60
C GLU A 66 2.12 3.64 19.93
N GLN A 67 2.17 3.62 18.61
CA GLN A 67 3.41 3.61 17.84
C GLN A 67 3.85 5.00 17.34
N GLU A 68 3.13 6.06 17.70
CA GLU A 68 3.42 7.44 17.30
C GLU A 68 3.46 7.58 15.76
N LEU A 69 2.46 7.02 15.07
CA LEU A 69 2.38 7.02 13.61
C LEU A 69 1.68 8.28 13.07
N PHE A 70 0.58 8.67 13.68
CA PHE A 70 -0.16 9.86 13.30
C PHE A 70 -0.93 10.44 14.48
N THR A 71 -1.34 11.69 14.34
CA THR A 71 -2.28 12.36 15.23
C THR A 71 -3.33 13.11 14.42
N THR A 72 -4.40 13.58 15.08
CA THR A 72 -5.47 14.35 14.46
C THR A 72 -5.60 15.70 15.14
N SER A 73 -6.00 16.72 14.38
CA SER A 73 -6.18 18.08 14.89
C SER A 73 -7.61 18.55 14.64
N MET A 74 -8.21 19.23 15.62
CA MET A 74 -9.51 19.90 15.46
C MET A 74 -9.48 20.99 14.38
N TYR A 75 -8.29 21.51 14.07
CA TYR A 75 -8.09 22.51 13.02
C TYR A 75 -8.07 21.91 11.60
N SER A 76 -7.93 20.59 11.47
CA SER A 76 -8.05 19.90 10.17
C SER A 76 -8.70 18.52 10.33
N PRO A 77 -10.02 18.47 10.63
CA PRO A 77 -10.72 17.20 10.81
C PRO A 77 -10.67 16.36 9.54
N GLY A 78 -10.38 15.06 9.69
CA GLY A 78 -10.26 14.14 8.55
C GLY A 78 -8.95 14.30 7.77
N SER A 79 -8.00 15.10 8.25
CA SER A 79 -6.66 15.22 7.66
C SER A 79 -5.63 14.77 8.69
N PRO A 80 -5.13 13.53 8.62
CA PRO A 80 -4.16 13.03 9.59
C PRO A 80 -2.84 13.80 9.51
N LEU A 81 -2.26 14.08 10.67
CA LEU A 81 -0.91 14.62 10.82
C LEU A 81 0.03 13.43 11.04
N PHE A 82 0.78 13.05 10.01
CA PHE A 82 1.77 11.98 10.14
C PHE A 82 2.94 12.42 11.02
N LEU A 83 3.21 11.62 12.05
CA LEU A 83 4.35 11.75 12.93
C LEU A 83 5.58 11.06 12.29
N PRO A 84 6.81 11.28 12.79
CA PRO A 84 8.02 10.76 12.14
C PRO A 84 7.98 9.26 11.81
N ASN A 85 7.42 8.41 12.68
CA ASN A 85 7.32 6.98 12.42
C ASN A 85 6.30 6.66 11.32
N GLY A 86 5.15 7.35 11.29
CA GLY A 86 4.17 7.15 10.23
C GLY A 86 4.66 7.68 8.88
N THR A 87 5.38 8.81 8.88
CA THR A 87 6.00 9.36 7.66
C THR A 87 7.03 8.40 7.06
N LYS A 88 7.80 7.67 7.87
CA LYS A 88 8.73 6.62 7.37
C LYS A 88 7.96 5.52 6.63
N ILE A 89 6.86 5.03 7.22
CA ILE A 89 6.01 4.00 6.60
C ILE A 89 5.41 4.54 5.29
N PHE A 90 4.81 5.73 5.32
CA PHE A 90 4.22 6.39 4.16
C PHE A 90 5.24 6.52 3.01
N ASN A 91 6.45 6.99 3.32
CA ASN A 91 7.51 7.16 2.33
C ASN A 91 7.97 5.80 1.77
N ARG A 92 8.08 4.76 2.60
CA ARG A 92 8.43 3.42 2.11
C ARG A 92 7.38 2.83 1.18
N LEU A 93 6.10 2.98 1.50
CA LEU A 93 5.01 2.53 0.62
C LEU A 93 5.04 3.25 -0.73
N THR A 94 5.18 4.58 -0.72
CA THR A 94 5.22 5.38 -1.96
C THR A 94 6.50 5.13 -2.76
N THR A 95 7.66 5.02 -2.10
CA THR A 95 8.94 4.67 -2.73
C THR A 95 8.91 3.26 -3.33
N PHE A 96 8.37 2.28 -2.60
CA PHE A 96 8.19 0.93 -3.11
C PHE A 96 7.40 0.97 -4.43
N LEU A 97 6.24 1.62 -4.44
CA LEU A 97 5.42 1.66 -5.64
C LEU A 97 6.07 2.44 -6.79
N ARG A 98 6.76 3.55 -6.50
CA ARG A 98 7.53 4.31 -7.50
C ARG A 98 8.59 3.47 -8.18
N ALA A 99 9.28 2.60 -7.43
CA ALA A 99 10.28 1.69 -8.01
C ALA A 99 9.69 0.72 -9.05
N GLN A 100 8.39 0.45 -8.97
CA GLN A 100 7.69 -0.44 -9.90
C GLN A 100 7.19 0.30 -11.15
N PHE A 101 7.13 1.65 -11.13
CA PHE A 101 6.63 2.42 -12.26
C PHE A 101 7.46 2.18 -13.52
N ASP A 102 8.79 2.11 -13.43
CA ASP A 102 9.64 1.79 -14.58
C ASP A 102 9.35 0.40 -15.15
N HIS A 103 9.14 -0.60 -14.29
CA HIS A 103 8.82 -1.97 -14.70
C HIS A 103 7.48 -2.06 -15.43
N PHE A 104 6.45 -1.35 -14.95
CA PHE A 104 5.12 -1.31 -15.56
C PHE A 104 4.96 -0.19 -16.60
N GLY A 105 6.03 0.53 -16.93
CA GLY A 105 6.06 1.57 -17.96
C GLY A 105 5.25 2.84 -17.64
N PHE A 106 5.14 3.21 -16.36
CA PHE A 106 4.53 4.45 -15.88
C PHE A 106 5.54 5.59 -15.78
N GLN A 107 5.10 6.79 -16.14
CA GLN A 107 5.85 8.03 -15.97
C GLN A 107 5.20 8.86 -14.86
N GLU A 108 5.94 9.14 -13.78
CA GLU A 108 5.43 9.99 -12.70
C GLU A 108 5.33 11.45 -13.18
N VAL A 109 4.18 12.07 -12.93
CA VAL A 109 3.90 13.48 -13.24
C VAL A 109 3.42 14.20 -11.97
N ILE A 110 3.54 15.53 -11.97
CA ILE A 110 3.04 16.38 -10.89
C ILE A 110 2.04 17.35 -11.50
N THR A 111 0.82 17.35 -10.97
CA THR A 111 -0.26 18.23 -11.41
C THR A 111 -0.70 19.21 -10.32
N PRO A 112 -1.15 20.43 -10.68
CA PRO A 112 -1.70 21.39 -9.73
C PRO A 112 -2.75 20.81 -8.77
N THR A 113 -2.82 21.36 -7.56
CA THR A 113 -3.85 20.99 -6.56
C THR A 113 -5.14 21.78 -6.72
N ILE A 114 -5.04 22.99 -7.30
CA ILE A 114 -6.15 23.93 -7.46
C ILE A 114 -6.38 24.13 -8.95
N TYR A 115 -7.63 23.98 -9.39
CA TYR A 115 -8.05 24.27 -10.76
C TYR A 115 -9.28 25.15 -10.78
N LYS A 116 -9.45 25.87 -11.89
CA LYS A 116 -10.67 26.64 -12.14
C LYS A 116 -11.88 25.73 -12.31
N LYS A 117 -13.05 26.23 -11.95
CA LYS A 117 -14.33 25.55 -12.11
C LYS A 117 -14.59 25.03 -13.52
N SER A 118 -14.21 25.79 -14.54
CA SER A 118 -14.34 25.39 -15.96
C SER A 118 -13.71 24.04 -16.29
N LEU A 119 -12.62 23.63 -15.63
CA LEU A 119 -12.04 22.30 -15.83
C LEU A 119 -12.97 21.18 -15.31
N TRP A 120 -13.61 21.41 -14.18
CA TRP A 120 -14.54 20.47 -13.55
C TRP A 120 -15.83 20.35 -14.33
N GLU A 121 -16.31 21.45 -14.92
CA GLU A 121 -17.44 21.46 -15.86
C GLU A 121 -17.09 20.73 -17.16
N LYS A 122 -15.92 21.02 -17.77
CA LYS A 122 -15.46 20.33 -18.97
C LYS A 122 -15.35 18.82 -18.76
N SER A 123 -14.78 18.40 -17.63
CA SER A 123 -14.71 16.98 -17.27
C SER A 123 -16.07 16.39 -16.85
N GLY A 124 -17.05 17.25 -16.56
CA GLY A 124 -18.37 16.99 -15.94
C GLY A 124 -18.30 16.28 -14.58
N HIS A 125 -17.20 16.47 -13.86
CA HIS A 125 -17.15 16.19 -12.42
C HIS A 125 -17.94 17.22 -11.63
N TRP A 126 -18.11 18.44 -12.14
CA TRP A 126 -18.91 19.45 -11.46
C TRP A 126 -20.35 18.97 -11.25
N ASP A 127 -20.98 18.39 -12.28
CA ASP A 127 -22.37 17.92 -12.21
C ASP A 127 -22.57 16.76 -11.21
N ASN A 128 -21.53 15.96 -10.96
CA ASN A 128 -21.61 14.73 -10.19
C ASN A 128 -20.95 14.80 -8.80
N TYR A 129 -19.98 15.69 -8.61
CA TYR A 129 -19.10 15.73 -7.42
C TYR A 129 -19.03 17.12 -6.77
N ALA A 130 -19.72 18.16 -7.25
CA ALA A 130 -19.60 19.51 -6.69
C ALA A 130 -19.84 19.56 -5.17
N ASP A 131 -20.83 18.81 -4.65
CA ASP A 131 -21.13 18.77 -3.22
C ASP A 131 -19.99 18.13 -2.38
N ASP A 132 -19.21 17.25 -3.00
CA ASP A 132 -18.07 16.56 -2.41
C ASP A 132 -16.73 17.28 -2.68
N MET A 133 -16.74 18.48 -3.25
CA MET A 133 -15.55 19.27 -3.55
C MET A 133 -15.38 20.45 -2.57
N TYR A 134 -14.13 20.83 -2.34
CA TYR A 134 -13.81 22.07 -1.62
C TYR A 134 -13.62 23.21 -2.62
N ALA A 135 -14.41 24.27 -2.45
CA ALA A 135 -14.22 25.54 -3.14
C ALA A 135 -13.01 26.32 -2.58
N VAL A 136 -12.34 27.06 -3.46
CA VAL A 136 -11.23 27.96 -3.15
C VAL A 136 -11.50 29.30 -3.84
N THR A 137 -11.43 30.39 -3.09
CA THR A 137 -11.67 31.75 -3.62
C THR A 137 -10.34 32.51 -3.70
N GLY A 138 -10.01 33.03 -4.88
CA GLY A 138 -8.84 33.88 -5.08
C GLY A 138 -9.02 35.28 -4.50
N ARG A 139 -7.93 35.97 -4.18
CA ARG A 139 -8.00 37.38 -3.74
C ARG A 139 -8.49 38.25 -4.89
N GLY A 140 -9.52 39.07 -4.65
CA GLY A 140 -10.09 39.98 -5.65
C GLY A 140 -11.25 39.39 -6.47
N ALA A 141 -11.45 38.08 -6.43
CA ALA A 141 -12.64 37.43 -7.01
C ALA A 141 -13.85 37.71 -6.12
N LYS A 142 -14.61 38.76 -6.43
CA LYS A 142 -15.86 39.10 -5.72
C LYS A 142 -17.07 38.28 -6.19
N GLY A 143 -16.90 37.43 -7.22
CA GLY A 143 -17.99 36.62 -7.78
C GLY A 143 -19.05 37.40 -8.58
N GLU A 144 -18.85 38.70 -8.79
CA GLU A 144 -19.81 39.60 -9.44
C GLU A 144 -19.14 40.40 -10.57
N LYS A 145 -19.12 39.87 -11.80
CA LYS A 145 -18.97 40.66 -13.03
C LYS A 145 -19.93 40.12 -14.10
N GLN A 146 -20.67 41.04 -14.73
CA GLN A 146 -21.79 40.73 -15.63
C GLN A 146 -21.37 40.25 -17.02
N ASP A 147 -20.14 40.54 -17.46
CA ASP A 147 -19.63 40.17 -18.78
C ASP A 147 -18.52 39.10 -18.64
N ARG A 148 -18.87 37.82 -18.83
CA ARG A 148 -17.95 36.69 -18.63
C ARG A 148 -17.22 36.32 -19.93
N GLN A 149 -15.90 36.22 -19.87
CA GLN A 149 -15.10 35.35 -20.76
C GLN A 149 -14.59 34.14 -19.95
N MET A 150 -14.58 32.95 -20.55
CA MET A 150 -14.03 31.74 -19.92
C MET A 150 -12.56 31.97 -19.58
N GLY A 151 -12.20 31.86 -18.30
CA GLY A 151 -10.85 32.10 -17.80
C GLY A 151 -10.66 33.36 -16.95
N GLU A 152 -11.62 34.28 -16.85
CA GLU A 152 -11.50 35.49 -16.01
C GLU A 152 -12.44 35.43 -14.79
N ASP A 153 -11.89 35.65 -13.58
CA ASP A 153 -12.61 35.68 -12.28
C ASP A 153 -13.49 34.44 -11.96
N GLU A 154 -12.97 33.22 -12.19
CA GLU A 154 -13.66 31.97 -11.84
C GLU A 154 -13.44 31.52 -10.38
N GLU A 155 -14.42 30.81 -9.83
CA GLU A 155 -14.25 30.01 -8.62
C GLU A 155 -13.25 28.88 -8.88
N TYR A 156 -12.41 28.57 -7.89
CA TYR A 156 -11.48 27.45 -7.96
C TYR A 156 -11.96 26.30 -7.08
N GLY A 157 -11.50 25.10 -7.36
CA GLY A 157 -11.72 23.93 -6.52
C GLY A 157 -10.42 23.22 -6.21
N LEU A 158 -10.31 22.65 -5.01
CA LEU A 158 -9.30 21.62 -4.74
C LEU A 158 -9.66 20.37 -5.52
N LYS A 159 -8.66 19.74 -6.15
CA LYS A 159 -8.88 18.54 -6.95
C LYS A 159 -9.37 17.35 -6.09
N PRO A 160 -10.49 16.70 -6.47
CA PRO A 160 -10.94 15.46 -5.83
C PRO A 160 -10.33 14.19 -6.45
N MET A 161 -9.65 14.34 -7.60
CA MET A 161 -8.98 13.30 -8.40
C MET A 161 -7.99 13.91 -9.40
N ASN A 162 -7.07 13.12 -9.96
CA ASN A 162 -6.03 13.63 -10.87
C ASN A 162 -6.41 13.56 -12.36
N CYS A 163 -7.43 12.80 -12.74
CA CYS A 163 -7.75 12.46 -14.14
C CYS A 163 -7.82 13.68 -15.08
N PRO A 164 -8.52 14.78 -14.72
CA PRO A 164 -8.59 15.98 -15.58
C PRO A 164 -7.21 16.61 -15.83
N GLY A 165 -6.34 16.63 -14.83
CA GLY A 165 -4.97 17.14 -14.98
C GLY A 165 -4.13 16.29 -15.93
N HIS A 166 -4.30 14.97 -15.90
CA HIS A 166 -3.60 14.05 -16.80
C HIS A 166 -4.09 14.17 -18.24
N CYS A 167 -5.38 14.46 -18.44
CA CYS A 167 -5.93 14.77 -19.76
C CYS A 167 -5.29 16.03 -20.37
N LEU A 168 -5.05 17.07 -19.55
CA LEU A 168 -4.33 18.28 -20.01
C LEU A 168 -2.89 17.95 -20.44
N ILE A 169 -2.20 17.07 -19.72
CA ILE A 169 -0.85 16.61 -20.10
C ILE A 169 -0.89 15.84 -21.42
N PHE A 170 -1.85 14.92 -21.59
CA PHE A 170 -2.01 14.19 -22.85
C PHE A 170 -2.20 15.17 -24.02
N ALA A 171 -3.14 16.11 -23.88
CA ALA A 171 -3.51 17.12 -24.88
C ALA A 171 -2.40 18.13 -25.19
N SER A 172 -1.40 18.29 -24.33
CA SER A 172 -0.31 19.26 -24.52
C SER A 172 0.59 18.98 -25.74
N LYS A 173 0.51 17.78 -26.33
CA LYS A 173 1.31 17.36 -27.48
C LYS A 173 0.47 16.49 -28.42
N GLN A 174 0.67 16.67 -29.73
CA GLN A 174 0.14 15.76 -30.74
C GLN A 174 0.70 14.34 -30.54
N ARG A 175 -0.17 13.33 -30.66
CA ARG A 175 0.16 11.92 -30.41
C ARG A 175 0.00 11.09 -31.67
N SER A 176 0.90 10.15 -31.89
CA SER A 176 0.75 9.07 -32.86
C SER A 176 0.26 7.80 -32.17
N TYR A 177 -0.41 6.90 -32.90
CA TYR A 177 -0.73 5.56 -32.40
C TYR A 177 0.49 4.79 -31.87
N ARG A 178 1.70 5.14 -32.37
CA ARG A 178 2.98 4.56 -31.93
C ARG A 178 3.43 5.03 -30.56
N ASP A 179 2.93 6.18 -30.08
CA ASP A 179 3.23 6.68 -28.75
C ASP A 179 2.43 5.94 -27.67
N LEU A 180 1.34 5.25 -28.05
CA LEU A 180 0.44 4.58 -27.13
C LEU A 180 0.86 3.12 -26.91
N PRO A 181 0.79 2.62 -25.66
CA PRO A 181 0.12 3.23 -24.50
C PRO A 181 0.98 4.26 -23.75
N ILE A 182 0.37 5.38 -23.35
CA ILE A 182 0.97 6.38 -22.47
C ILE A 182 0.42 6.18 -21.06
N ARG A 183 1.30 6.08 -20.06
CA ARG A 183 0.91 5.80 -18.67
C ARG A 183 1.44 6.88 -17.74
N TYR A 184 0.54 7.63 -17.11
CA TYR A 184 0.91 8.62 -16.10
C TYR A 184 0.60 8.09 -14.70
N ALA A 185 1.47 8.41 -13.74
CA ALA A 185 1.26 8.15 -12.32
C ALA A 185 1.41 9.45 -11.51
N ASP A 186 0.63 9.63 -10.44
CA ASP A 186 0.63 10.87 -9.66
C ASP A 186 0.26 10.61 -8.19
N PHE A 187 1.13 11.05 -7.28
CA PHE A 187 0.95 10.97 -5.83
C PHE A 187 0.52 12.29 -5.18
N SER A 188 0.12 13.28 -5.97
CA SER A 188 -0.33 14.57 -5.47
C SER A 188 -1.51 14.43 -4.50
N PRO A 189 -1.61 15.30 -3.48
CA PRO A 189 -2.70 15.25 -2.52
C PRO A 189 -4.05 15.57 -3.18
N LEU A 190 -5.04 14.76 -2.86
CA LEU A 190 -6.44 14.90 -3.26
C LEU A 190 -7.28 15.32 -2.06
N HIS A 191 -8.39 16.03 -2.35
CA HIS A 191 -9.31 16.49 -1.32
C HIS A 191 -10.76 16.16 -1.67
N ARG A 192 -11.46 15.52 -0.74
CA ARG A 192 -12.90 15.25 -0.82
C ARG A 192 -13.60 15.77 0.42
N ASN A 193 -14.71 16.47 0.24
CA ASN A 193 -15.50 17.09 1.31
C ASN A 193 -16.40 16.06 2.01
N GLU A 194 -15.77 15.03 2.57
CA GLU A 194 -16.44 13.95 3.28
C GLU A 194 -17.24 14.50 4.48
N VAL A 195 -18.45 13.96 4.67
CA VAL A 195 -19.30 14.29 5.81
C VAL A 195 -18.61 13.93 7.13
N HIS A 196 -18.67 14.84 8.10
CA HIS A 196 -17.89 14.75 9.34
C HIS A 196 -18.10 13.42 10.10
N GLY A 197 -19.34 12.91 10.12
CA GLY A 197 -19.68 11.66 10.80
C GLY A 197 -19.17 10.37 10.13
N ALA A 198 -18.65 10.45 8.90
CA ALA A 198 -18.10 9.29 8.20
C ALA A 198 -16.57 9.16 8.34
N LEU A 199 -15.90 10.18 8.88
CA LEU A 199 -14.44 10.18 9.06
C LEU A 199 -14.02 9.11 10.06
N SER A 200 -12.98 8.34 9.75
CA SER A 200 -12.51 7.26 10.62
C SER A 200 -11.02 7.00 10.43
N GLY A 201 -10.23 7.48 11.40
CA GLY A 201 -8.77 7.27 11.45
C GLY A 201 -8.10 7.57 10.11
N LEU A 202 -7.48 6.55 9.51
CA LEU A 202 -6.89 6.63 8.16
C LEU A 202 -7.75 5.98 7.07
N THR A 203 -8.79 5.22 7.44
CA THR A 203 -9.65 4.49 6.47
C THR A 203 -10.56 5.40 5.64
N ARG A 204 -10.98 6.54 6.22
CA ARG A 204 -11.82 7.55 5.56
C ARG A 204 -11.43 8.95 6.02
N VAL A 205 -10.86 9.71 5.08
CA VAL A 205 -10.19 11.00 5.30
C VAL A 205 -10.63 12.00 4.22
N ARG A 206 -10.45 13.29 4.50
CA ARG A 206 -10.74 14.40 3.57
C ARG A 206 -9.56 14.75 2.68
N ARG A 207 -8.34 14.57 3.18
CA ARG A 207 -7.10 14.70 2.42
C ARG A 207 -6.44 13.34 2.34
N PHE A 208 -6.07 12.92 1.14
CA PHE A 208 -5.39 11.64 0.91
C PHE A 208 -4.43 11.71 -0.28
N HIS A 209 -3.53 10.75 -0.35
CA HIS A 209 -2.64 10.55 -1.50
C HIS A 209 -3.02 9.22 -2.12
N GLN A 210 -3.44 9.24 -3.37
CA GLN A 210 -3.71 8.03 -4.13
C GLN A 210 -2.52 7.74 -5.02
N ASP A 211 -2.21 6.46 -5.24
CA ASP A 211 -1.26 6.04 -6.26
C ASP A 211 -1.88 6.07 -7.66
N ASP A 212 -2.42 7.23 -8.00
CA ASP A 212 -3.34 7.40 -9.10
C ASP A 212 -2.61 7.19 -10.44
N GLY A 213 -3.15 6.32 -11.29
CA GLY A 213 -2.60 6.00 -12.59
C GLY A 213 -3.62 6.17 -13.70
N HIS A 214 -3.19 6.76 -14.82
CA HIS A 214 -4.01 6.97 -16.00
C HIS A 214 -3.29 6.46 -17.24
N ILE A 215 -3.87 5.43 -17.88
CA ILE A 215 -3.34 4.80 -19.08
C ILE A 215 -4.18 5.27 -20.26
N PHE A 216 -3.57 6.00 -21.19
CA PHE A 216 -4.16 6.35 -22.47
C PHE A 216 -3.71 5.30 -23.50
N CYS A 217 -4.63 4.47 -23.94
CA CYS A 217 -4.34 3.32 -24.81
C CYS A 217 -5.27 3.27 -26.02
N ARG A 218 -4.86 2.48 -27.01
CA ARG A 218 -5.68 2.15 -28.18
C ARG A 218 -6.74 1.13 -27.77
N PRO A 219 -7.92 1.08 -28.42
CA PRO A 219 -8.95 0.09 -28.09
C PRO A 219 -8.44 -1.37 -28.13
N SER A 220 -7.54 -1.69 -29.07
CA SER A 220 -6.90 -3.01 -29.17
C SER A 220 -5.94 -3.36 -28.02
N GLN A 221 -5.50 -2.38 -27.23
CA GLN A 221 -4.56 -2.55 -26.13
C GLN A 221 -5.25 -2.77 -24.77
N ILE A 222 -6.56 -2.52 -24.65
CA ILE A 222 -7.32 -2.54 -23.39
C ILE A 222 -7.03 -3.81 -22.57
N ARG A 223 -7.16 -4.99 -23.19
CA ARG A 223 -6.98 -6.29 -22.51
C ARG A 223 -5.58 -6.46 -21.92
N GLN A 224 -4.56 -6.06 -22.68
CA GLN A 224 -3.17 -6.15 -22.23
C GLN A 224 -2.92 -5.20 -21.05
N GLU A 225 -3.46 -3.99 -21.09
CA GLU A 225 -3.29 -3.00 -20.02
C GLU A 225 -4.03 -3.39 -18.74
N ILE A 226 -5.23 -3.97 -18.84
CA ILE A 226 -5.94 -4.54 -17.68
C ILE A 226 -5.14 -5.68 -17.06
N SER A 227 -4.66 -6.63 -17.89
CA SER A 227 -3.88 -7.79 -17.42
C SER A 227 -2.59 -7.36 -16.72
N SER A 228 -1.84 -6.42 -17.32
CA SER A 228 -0.63 -5.83 -16.73
C SER A 228 -0.92 -5.15 -15.39
N THR A 229 -2.06 -4.46 -15.27
CA THR A 229 -2.47 -3.80 -14.02
C THR A 229 -2.88 -4.82 -12.94
N LEU A 230 -3.55 -5.93 -13.31
CA LEU A 230 -3.84 -7.03 -12.40
C LEU A 230 -2.56 -7.71 -11.88
N ASP A 231 -1.55 -7.88 -12.73
CA ASP A 231 -0.23 -8.39 -12.33
C ASP A 231 0.48 -7.43 -11.36
N PHE A 232 0.37 -6.12 -11.60
CA PHE A 232 0.91 -5.11 -10.68
C PHE A 232 0.24 -5.19 -9.30
N ILE A 233 -1.08 -5.32 -9.26
CA ILE A 233 -1.83 -5.52 -8.01
C ILE A 233 -1.37 -6.81 -7.33
N LYS A 234 -1.34 -7.93 -8.06
CA LYS A 234 -0.96 -9.24 -7.52
C LYS A 234 0.43 -9.21 -6.90
N MET A 235 1.41 -8.62 -7.59
CA MET A 235 2.77 -8.46 -7.09
C MET A 235 2.81 -7.62 -5.82
N THR A 236 2.20 -6.42 -5.85
CA THR A 236 2.19 -5.50 -4.71
C THR A 236 1.55 -6.13 -3.47
N TYR A 237 0.42 -6.81 -3.63
CA TYR A 237 -0.31 -7.42 -2.51
C TYR A 237 0.43 -8.65 -2.00
N GLY A 238 1.14 -9.38 -2.87
CA GLY A 238 2.05 -10.45 -2.49
C GLY A 238 3.22 -9.97 -1.63
N VAL A 239 3.85 -8.85 -1.99
CA VAL A 239 4.91 -8.21 -1.18
C VAL A 239 4.38 -7.77 0.19
N PHE A 240 3.17 -7.22 0.22
CA PHE A 240 2.52 -6.80 1.46
C PHE A 240 1.95 -7.95 2.29
N GLY A 241 1.95 -9.19 1.78
CA GLY A 241 1.34 -10.32 2.45
C GLY A 241 -0.19 -10.19 2.60
N LEU A 242 -0.83 -9.34 1.80
CA LEU A 242 -2.28 -9.13 1.84
C LEU A 242 -2.98 -10.22 1.03
N GLY A 243 -3.77 -11.05 1.70
CA GLY A 243 -4.59 -12.09 1.08
C GLY A 243 -5.23 -13.04 2.11
N PRO A 244 -6.36 -13.71 1.76
CA PRO A 244 -7.06 -13.62 0.49
C PRO A 244 -7.84 -12.30 0.32
N TYR A 245 -7.84 -11.72 -0.88
CA TYR A 245 -8.68 -10.58 -1.27
C TYR A 245 -9.66 -11.00 -2.37
N ARG A 246 -10.76 -10.25 -2.51
CA ARG A 246 -11.80 -10.51 -3.51
C ARG A 246 -11.70 -9.52 -4.65
N LEU A 247 -11.75 -10.01 -5.88
CA LEU A 247 -11.96 -9.18 -7.07
C LEU A 247 -13.46 -9.07 -7.34
N ALA A 248 -13.95 -7.87 -7.65
CA ALA A 248 -15.34 -7.63 -8.01
C ALA A 248 -15.44 -6.89 -9.33
N LEU A 249 -16.23 -7.41 -10.27
CA LEU A 249 -16.57 -6.72 -11.52
C LEU A 249 -17.85 -5.92 -11.29
N SER A 250 -17.75 -4.59 -11.30
CA SER A 250 -18.87 -3.68 -11.13
C SER A 250 -19.34 -3.17 -12.50
N THR A 251 -20.58 -3.51 -12.86
CA THR A 251 -21.17 -3.29 -14.19
C THR A 251 -22.10 -2.08 -14.27
N ARG A 252 -22.55 -1.74 -15.48
CA ARG A 252 -23.43 -0.61 -15.80
C ARG A 252 -24.67 -0.55 -14.90
N SER A 253 -24.93 0.62 -14.34
CA SER A 253 -26.18 0.90 -13.63
C SER A 253 -27.35 1.01 -14.62
N ALA A 254 -28.54 0.51 -14.24
CA ALA A 254 -29.72 0.56 -15.10
C ALA A 254 -30.17 1.99 -15.45
N ASN A 255 -29.96 2.94 -14.54
CA ASN A 255 -30.55 4.29 -14.63
C ASN A 255 -29.51 5.42 -14.68
N ASN A 256 -28.23 5.11 -14.51
CA ASN A 256 -27.19 6.13 -14.35
C ASN A 256 -25.89 5.72 -15.03
N PHE A 257 -25.83 5.89 -16.35
CA PHE A 257 -24.63 5.71 -17.14
C PHE A 257 -24.61 6.68 -18.33
N ILE A 258 -23.41 6.99 -18.83
CA ILE A 258 -23.21 7.79 -20.05
C ILE A 258 -22.46 6.96 -21.10
N GLY A 259 -22.73 7.23 -22.39
CA GLY A 259 -22.19 6.46 -23.52
C GLY A 259 -23.21 5.53 -24.17
N THR A 260 -22.78 4.81 -25.20
CA THR A 260 -23.67 3.87 -25.91
C THR A 260 -23.70 2.50 -25.23
N ILE A 261 -24.78 1.75 -25.43
CA ILE A 261 -24.90 0.37 -24.90
C ILE A 261 -23.77 -0.50 -25.45
N GLU A 262 -23.46 -0.37 -26.74
CA GLU A 262 -22.38 -1.10 -27.40
C GLU A 262 -20.99 -0.83 -26.78
N GLU A 263 -20.67 0.42 -26.46
CA GLU A 263 -19.41 0.78 -25.79
C GLU A 263 -19.27 0.08 -24.43
N TRP A 264 -20.36 0.08 -23.67
CA TRP A 264 -20.42 -0.56 -22.35
C TRP A 264 -20.35 -2.08 -22.43
N ASP A 265 -21.09 -2.70 -23.34
CA ASP A 265 -21.09 -4.15 -23.51
C ASP A 265 -19.67 -4.64 -23.89
N ASN A 266 -18.97 -3.89 -24.76
CA ASN A 266 -17.57 -4.15 -25.11
C ASN A 266 -16.62 -3.97 -23.90
N ALA A 267 -16.81 -2.92 -23.10
CA ALA A 267 -16.00 -2.64 -21.92
C ALA A 267 -16.16 -3.71 -20.83
N GLU A 268 -17.40 -4.12 -20.56
CA GLU A 268 -17.72 -5.17 -19.59
C GLU A 268 -17.17 -6.53 -20.05
N ALA A 269 -17.32 -6.86 -21.34
CA ALA A 269 -16.72 -8.05 -21.92
C ALA A 269 -15.20 -8.06 -21.77
N ALA A 270 -14.52 -6.94 -22.08
CA ALA A 270 -13.06 -6.84 -21.95
C ALA A 270 -12.56 -7.04 -20.51
N LEU A 271 -13.24 -6.46 -19.52
CA LEU A 271 -12.88 -6.65 -18.10
C LEU A 271 -13.17 -8.07 -17.63
N LYS A 272 -14.33 -8.62 -17.99
CA LYS A 272 -14.71 -9.99 -17.64
C LYS A 272 -13.71 -11.00 -18.21
N GLU A 273 -13.38 -10.88 -19.49
CA GLU A 273 -12.41 -11.76 -20.14
C GLU A 273 -11.01 -11.66 -19.53
N SER A 274 -10.59 -10.46 -19.10
CA SER A 274 -9.30 -10.27 -18.42
C SER A 274 -9.29 -10.89 -17.02
N LEU A 275 -10.42 -10.78 -16.29
CA LEU A 275 -10.60 -11.46 -15.00
C LEU A 275 -10.60 -12.98 -15.14
N ASP A 276 -11.33 -13.52 -16.12
CA ASP A 276 -11.38 -14.96 -16.39
C ASP A 276 -9.99 -15.50 -16.76
N ALA A 277 -9.23 -14.77 -17.59
CA ALA A 277 -7.87 -15.13 -17.98
C ALA A 277 -6.86 -15.05 -16.82
N SER A 278 -7.12 -14.22 -15.80
CA SER A 278 -6.22 -14.07 -14.64
C SER A 278 -6.16 -15.32 -13.74
N GLY A 279 -7.15 -16.22 -13.85
CA GLY A 279 -7.29 -17.39 -12.99
C GLY A 279 -7.66 -17.08 -11.54
N GLN A 280 -7.95 -15.81 -11.21
CA GLN A 280 -8.35 -15.39 -9.86
C GLN A 280 -9.85 -15.51 -9.67
N VAL A 281 -10.27 -15.84 -8.44
CA VAL A 281 -11.69 -15.87 -8.08
C VAL A 281 -12.22 -14.44 -8.02
N TRP A 282 -13.28 -14.17 -8.77
CA TRP A 282 -13.94 -12.87 -8.81
C TRP A 282 -15.46 -13.01 -8.70
N THR A 283 -16.12 -11.93 -8.31
CA THR A 283 -17.58 -11.86 -8.13
C THR A 283 -18.18 -10.73 -8.96
N LEU A 284 -19.42 -10.88 -9.40
CA LEU A 284 -20.16 -9.79 -10.06
C LEU A 284 -20.81 -8.86 -9.02
N ASN A 285 -20.74 -7.55 -9.26
CA ASN A 285 -21.38 -6.50 -8.48
C ASN A 285 -22.27 -5.66 -9.40
N GLU A 286 -23.48 -6.15 -9.66
CA GLU A 286 -24.35 -5.59 -10.68
C GLU A 286 -24.75 -4.14 -10.39
N GLY A 287 -24.54 -3.25 -11.36
CA GLY A 287 -25.02 -1.87 -11.32
C GLY A 287 -24.20 -0.90 -10.47
N ASP A 288 -23.04 -1.32 -9.95
CA ASP A 288 -22.15 -0.51 -9.11
C ASP A 288 -20.93 0.07 -9.88
N GLY A 289 -20.96 -0.01 -11.22
CA GLY A 289 -19.98 0.64 -12.09
C GLY A 289 -20.00 2.16 -11.94
N ALA A 290 -18.89 2.81 -12.31
CA ALA A 290 -18.87 4.27 -12.36
C ALA A 290 -19.79 4.77 -13.48
N PHE A 291 -20.29 6.01 -13.39
CA PHE A 291 -21.21 6.53 -14.42
C PHE A 291 -20.60 6.55 -15.84
N TYR A 292 -19.27 6.59 -15.94
CA TYR A 292 -18.51 6.63 -17.20
C TYR A 292 -17.96 5.28 -17.69
N GLY A 293 -18.09 4.20 -16.91
CA GLY A 293 -17.66 2.88 -17.35
C GLY A 293 -17.56 1.82 -16.24
N PRO A 294 -17.36 0.55 -16.62
CA PRO A 294 -17.26 -0.56 -15.68
C PRO A 294 -15.90 -0.58 -15.00
N LYS A 295 -15.82 -1.25 -13.84
CA LYS A 295 -14.59 -1.30 -13.03
C LYS A 295 -14.37 -2.67 -12.38
N ILE A 296 -13.10 -2.99 -12.16
CA ILE A 296 -12.64 -4.09 -11.31
C ILE A 296 -12.24 -3.47 -9.98
N ASP A 297 -12.86 -3.91 -8.89
CA ASP A 297 -12.55 -3.48 -7.54
C ASP A 297 -11.85 -4.58 -6.75
N VAL A 298 -10.79 -4.22 -6.02
CA VAL A 298 -10.10 -5.12 -5.09
C VAL A 298 -10.60 -4.82 -3.68
N ILE A 299 -11.16 -5.84 -3.05
CA ILE A 299 -11.85 -5.72 -1.77
C ILE A 299 -11.06 -6.49 -0.70
N LEU A 300 -10.63 -5.74 0.32
CA LEU A 300 -9.97 -6.24 1.52
C LEU A 300 -10.91 -6.14 2.71
N LYS A 301 -10.71 -7.01 3.70
CA LYS A 301 -11.40 -6.94 4.99
C LYS A 301 -10.45 -6.40 6.05
N ASP A 302 -10.93 -5.49 6.87
CA ASP A 302 -10.22 -5.05 8.06
C ASP A 302 -10.37 -6.07 9.20
N SER A 303 -9.76 -5.79 10.36
CA SER A 303 -9.77 -6.71 11.50
C SER A 303 -11.19 -6.99 12.06
N ASP A 304 -12.12 -6.06 11.85
CA ASP A 304 -13.54 -6.18 12.24
C ASP A 304 -14.41 -6.86 11.15
N GLY A 305 -13.80 -7.24 10.02
CA GLY A 305 -14.45 -7.89 8.89
C GLY A 305 -15.19 -6.94 7.96
N LYS A 306 -15.04 -5.61 8.13
CA LYS A 306 -15.61 -4.62 7.24
C LYS A 306 -14.82 -4.59 5.93
N GLU A 307 -15.56 -4.54 4.82
CA GLU A 307 -14.99 -4.50 3.49
C GLU A 307 -14.55 -3.08 3.09
N HIS A 308 -13.35 -3.00 2.52
CA HIS A 308 -12.74 -1.78 2.01
C HIS A 308 -12.28 -2.02 0.57
N GLN A 309 -12.73 -1.16 -0.33
CA GLN A 309 -12.15 -1.05 -1.67
C GLN A 309 -10.77 -0.37 -1.56
N THR A 310 -9.74 -1.03 -2.06
CA THR A 310 -8.36 -0.51 -2.08
C THR A 310 -7.90 -0.24 -3.50
N ALA A 311 -7.60 -1.29 -4.27
CA ALA A 311 -7.26 -1.16 -5.67
C ALA A 311 -8.51 -1.07 -6.55
N THR A 312 -8.35 -0.45 -7.72
CA THR A 312 -9.40 -0.38 -8.74
C THR A 312 -8.78 -0.26 -10.13
N ILE A 313 -9.48 -0.79 -11.13
CA ILE A 313 -9.18 -0.64 -12.56
C ILE A 313 -10.49 -0.23 -13.23
N GLN A 314 -10.58 0.97 -13.78
CA GLN A 314 -11.82 1.54 -14.30
C GLN A 314 -11.62 1.97 -15.76
N LEU A 315 -12.49 1.51 -16.65
CA LEU A 315 -12.50 1.93 -18.04
C LEU A 315 -13.31 3.22 -18.19
N ASP A 316 -12.80 4.17 -18.96
CA ASP A 316 -13.47 5.44 -19.25
C ASP A 316 -13.33 5.80 -20.74
N PHE A 317 -14.47 5.84 -21.42
CA PHE A 317 -14.60 6.23 -22.83
C PHE A 317 -15.09 7.67 -23.01
N GLN A 318 -15.42 8.35 -21.91
CA GLN A 318 -16.17 9.59 -21.88
C GLN A 318 -15.27 10.78 -21.58
N LEU A 319 -14.37 10.66 -20.61
CA LEU A 319 -13.45 11.74 -20.27
C LEU A 319 -12.53 12.10 -21.43
N PRO A 320 -11.94 11.15 -22.21
CA PRO A 320 -11.21 11.49 -23.43
C PRO A 320 -12.03 12.28 -24.44
N LYS A 321 -13.31 11.93 -24.65
CA LYS A 321 -14.21 12.65 -25.57
C LYS A 321 -14.51 14.06 -25.09
N ARG A 322 -14.80 14.24 -23.79
CA ARG A 322 -15.02 15.54 -23.17
C ARG A 322 -13.80 16.47 -23.26
N PHE A 323 -12.61 15.88 -23.27
CA PHE A 323 -11.37 16.63 -23.48
C PHE A 323 -10.96 16.78 -24.93
N GLU A 324 -11.72 16.19 -25.86
CA GLU A 324 -11.41 16.15 -27.30
C GLU A 324 -10.00 15.59 -27.53
N LEU A 325 -9.64 14.55 -26.76
CA LEU A 325 -8.35 13.90 -26.88
C LEU A 325 -8.30 13.08 -28.16
N GLU A 326 -7.18 13.17 -28.87
CA GLU A 326 -6.95 12.43 -30.11
C GLU A 326 -5.49 11.99 -30.28
N TYR A 327 -5.31 10.92 -31.03
CA TYR A 327 -4.04 10.50 -31.62
C TYR A 327 -4.23 10.19 -33.11
N GLN A 328 -3.17 10.34 -33.89
CA GLN A 328 -3.19 10.07 -35.32
C GLN A 328 -2.89 8.58 -35.59
N ALA A 329 -3.74 7.93 -36.39
CA ALA A 329 -3.63 6.51 -36.72
C ALA A 329 -4.04 6.20 -38.17
N PRO A 330 -3.45 5.15 -38.79
CA PRO A 330 -3.94 4.61 -40.06
C PRO A 330 -5.27 3.89 -39.85
N ALA A 331 -6.08 3.78 -40.92
CA ALA A 331 -7.38 3.13 -40.91
C ALA A 331 -8.28 3.55 -39.71
N PRO A 332 -8.52 4.86 -39.50
CA PRO A 332 -9.11 5.38 -38.26
C PRO A 332 -10.47 4.76 -37.89
N GLU A 333 -11.28 4.36 -38.86
CA GLU A 333 -12.58 3.72 -38.62
C GLU A 333 -12.47 2.30 -38.04
N LEU A 334 -11.42 1.55 -38.41
CA LEU A 334 -11.13 0.24 -37.84
C LEU A 334 -10.39 0.37 -36.51
N GLU A 335 -9.47 1.34 -36.43
CA GLU A 335 -8.72 1.65 -35.22
C GLU A 335 -9.64 2.01 -34.04
N LYS A 336 -10.69 2.81 -34.28
CA LYS A 336 -11.74 3.13 -33.28
C LYS A 336 -12.40 1.89 -32.68
N LYS A 337 -12.46 0.80 -33.44
CA LYS A 337 -13.06 -0.48 -33.03
C LYS A 337 -12.02 -1.47 -32.50
N GLY A 338 -10.73 -1.11 -32.51
CA GLY A 338 -9.63 -2.00 -32.16
C GLY A 338 -9.45 -3.16 -33.13
N LEU A 339 -9.95 -3.04 -34.36
CA LEU A 339 -9.90 -4.10 -35.37
C LEU A 339 -8.63 -3.96 -36.22
N PRO A 340 -7.83 -5.05 -36.39
CA PRO A 340 -6.66 -5.02 -37.26
C PRO A 340 -7.06 -5.00 -38.75
N THR A 341 -6.16 -4.50 -39.59
CA THR A 341 -6.27 -4.58 -41.06
C THR A 341 -4.89 -4.62 -41.70
N ASP A 342 -4.75 -5.39 -42.78
CA ASP A 342 -3.55 -5.44 -43.63
C ASP A 342 -3.81 -4.83 -45.03
N ASP A 343 -5.00 -4.25 -45.25
CA ASP A 343 -5.36 -3.63 -46.53
C ASP A 343 -4.54 -2.35 -46.76
N PRO A 344 -3.65 -2.30 -47.78
CA PRO A 344 -2.80 -1.13 -48.02
C PRO A 344 -3.59 0.15 -48.31
N GLY A 345 -4.77 0.06 -48.93
CA GLY A 345 -5.60 1.20 -49.24
C GLY A 345 -6.23 1.82 -47.99
N LEU A 346 -6.63 0.99 -47.01
CA LEU A 346 -7.11 1.48 -45.72
C LEU A 346 -5.98 2.02 -44.84
N LEU A 347 -4.78 1.44 -44.93
CA LEU A 347 -3.61 1.87 -44.16
C LEU A 347 -3.00 3.19 -44.65
N ASP A 348 -3.22 3.57 -45.91
CA ASP A 348 -2.79 4.88 -46.46
C ASP A 348 -3.63 6.05 -45.89
N VAL A 349 -4.87 5.77 -45.46
CA VAL A 349 -5.74 6.76 -44.84
C VAL A 349 -5.35 6.95 -43.37
N GLN A 350 -4.86 8.14 -43.02
CA GLN A 350 -4.61 8.53 -41.63
C GLN A 350 -5.67 9.51 -41.13
N GLY A 351 -6.01 9.42 -39.85
CA GLY A 351 -6.88 10.37 -39.20
C GLY A 351 -6.88 10.29 -37.68
N PRO A 352 -7.59 11.22 -37.03
CA PRO A 352 -7.69 11.28 -35.58
C PRO A 352 -8.58 10.17 -35.02
N VAL A 353 -8.14 9.60 -33.90
CA VAL A 353 -8.89 8.62 -33.11
C VAL A 353 -8.80 9.01 -31.63
N THR A 354 -9.91 8.88 -30.90
CA THR A 354 -9.94 9.14 -29.46
C THR A 354 -9.32 7.97 -28.69
N PRO A 355 -8.39 8.20 -27.75
CA PRO A 355 -7.83 7.15 -26.92
C PRO A 355 -8.85 6.65 -25.89
N VAL A 356 -8.66 5.42 -25.43
CA VAL A 356 -9.36 4.87 -24.26
C VAL A 356 -8.55 5.18 -23.01
N LEU A 357 -9.23 5.61 -21.95
CA LEU A 357 -8.61 5.91 -20.66
C LEU A 357 -8.88 4.77 -19.67
N ILE A 358 -7.83 4.26 -19.03
CA ILE A 358 -7.95 3.34 -17.90
C ILE A 358 -7.45 4.07 -16.66
N HIS A 359 -8.34 4.26 -15.69
CA HIS A 359 -8.00 4.74 -14.36
C HIS A 359 -7.58 3.55 -13.52
N ARG A 360 -6.49 3.69 -12.76
CA ARG A 360 -6.09 2.64 -11.83
C ARG A 360 -5.56 3.20 -10.53
N ALA A 361 -5.73 2.40 -9.49
CA ALA A 361 -5.00 2.52 -8.24
C ALA A 361 -4.64 1.10 -7.77
N VAL A 362 -3.41 0.91 -7.29
CA VAL A 362 -2.92 -0.36 -6.74
C VAL A 362 -3.04 -0.33 -5.22
N LEU A 363 -2.55 0.71 -4.58
CA LEU A 363 -2.70 0.92 -3.15
C LEU A 363 -4.11 1.41 -2.80
N GLY A 364 -4.71 2.20 -3.68
CA GLY A 364 -5.80 3.10 -3.31
C GLY A 364 -5.20 4.33 -2.65
N SER A 365 -5.81 4.83 -1.57
CA SER A 365 -5.11 5.84 -0.76
C SER A 365 -4.03 5.21 0.11
N VAL A 366 -2.87 5.86 0.17
CA VAL A 366 -1.75 5.46 1.04
C VAL A 366 -2.21 5.45 2.50
N GLU A 367 -3.08 6.39 2.90
CA GLU A 367 -3.69 6.43 4.22
C GLU A 367 -4.50 5.16 4.52
N ARG A 368 -5.39 4.75 3.60
CA ARG A 368 -6.27 3.59 3.81
C ARG A 368 -5.48 2.30 3.83
N ILE A 369 -4.57 2.10 2.89
CA ILE A 369 -3.75 0.88 2.87
C ILE A 369 -2.87 0.81 4.12
N MET A 370 -2.34 1.94 4.59
CA MET A 370 -1.59 1.99 5.83
C MET A 370 -2.44 1.59 7.03
N ALA A 371 -3.69 2.06 7.14
CA ALA A 371 -4.63 1.57 8.16
C ALA A 371 -4.76 0.04 8.11
N LEU A 372 -5.06 -0.51 6.93
CA LEU A 372 -5.25 -1.96 6.77
C LEU A 372 -3.97 -2.73 7.10
N LEU A 373 -2.78 -2.22 6.78
CA LEU A 373 -1.51 -2.84 7.12
C LEU A 373 -1.23 -2.78 8.64
N ILE A 374 -1.58 -1.68 9.32
CA ILE A 374 -1.48 -1.60 10.79
C ILE A 374 -2.29 -2.74 11.42
N GLU A 375 -3.52 -2.95 10.96
CA GLU A 375 -4.42 -3.97 11.51
C GLU A 375 -3.98 -5.38 11.10
N HIS A 376 -3.63 -5.58 9.83
CA HIS A 376 -3.18 -6.87 9.28
C HIS A 376 -1.95 -7.40 10.04
N TYR A 377 -0.97 -6.54 10.30
CA TYR A 377 0.21 -6.91 11.07
C TYR A 377 0.00 -6.83 12.58
N ASN A 378 -1.16 -6.37 13.05
CA ASN A 378 -1.41 -6.00 14.44
C ASN A 378 -0.25 -5.15 14.99
N GLY A 379 0.25 -4.21 14.16
CA GLY A 379 1.41 -3.36 14.40
C GLY A 379 2.78 -4.06 14.51
N HIS A 380 2.95 -5.30 14.05
CA HIS A 380 4.23 -6.02 13.95
C HIS A 380 4.70 -6.04 12.49
N TRP A 381 5.29 -4.92 12.09
CA TRP A 381 5.67 -4.67 10.71
C TRP A 381 6.73 -5.66 10.17
N PRO A 382 6.69 -6.00 8.87
CA PRO A 382 7.84 -6.61 8.22
C PRO A 382 9.03 -5.64 8.27
N PHE A 383 10.25 -6.19 8.26
CA PHE A 383 11.48 -5.43 8.52
C PHE A 383 11.63 -4.19 7.63
N TRP A 384 11.34 -4.33 6.33
CA TRP A 384 11.47 -3.24 5.35
C TRP A 384 10.52 -2.07 5.64
N LEU A 385 9.34 -2.35 6.20
CA LEU A 385 8.30 -1.36 6.47
C LEU A 385 8.41 -0.77 7.88
N ASN A 386 8.95 -1.53 8.84
CA ASN A 386 8.98 -1.16 10.26
C ASN A 386 9.69 0.18 10.50
N PRO A 387 9.04 1.23 11.03
CA PRO A 387 9.66 2.53 11.27
C PRO A 387 10.76 2.52 12.35
N ARG A 388 10.87 1.42 13.10
CA ARG A 388 11.85 1.15 14.17
C ARG A 388 12.61 -0.14 13.84
N GLN A 389 13.58 -0.06 12.94
CA GLN A 389 14.29 -1.25 12.46
C GLN A 389 15.31 -1.73 13.49
N VAL A 390 16.25 -0.87 13.90
CA VAL A 390 17.35 -1.24 14.80
C VAL A 390 17.40 -0.31 16.01
N MET A 391 17.52 -0.90 17.20
CA MET A 391 17.86 -0.21 18.44
C MET A 391 19.22 -0.72 18.93
N ILE A 392 20.18 0.18 19.12
CA ILE A 392 21.45 -0.11 19.78
C ILE A 392 21.34 0.34 21.25
N VAL A 393 21.54 -0.55 22.20
CA VAL A 393 21.52 -0.23 23.63
C VAL A 393 22.92 -0.41 24.22
N THR A 394 23.37 0.58 24.99
CA THR A 394 24.66 0.48 25.70
C THR A 394 24.45 -0.15 27.08
N VAL A 395 25.42 -0.95 27.52
CA VAL A 395 25.44 -1.53 28.88
C VAL A 395 25.73 -0.46 29.93
N ASN A 396 26.62 0.49 29.61
CA ASN A 396 26.97 1.64 30.43
C ASN A 396 27.06 2.92 29.56
N ASP A 397 27.28 4.08 30.18
CA ASP A 397 27.38 5.38 29.53
C ASP A 397 28.83 5.89 29.43
N SER A 398 29.82 4.99 29.53
CA SER A 398 31.22 5.35 29.34
C SER A 398 31.49 5.79 27.90
N GLU A 399 32.39 6.76 27.74
CA GLU A 399 32.73 7.34 26.44
C GLU A 399 33.14 6.28 25.40
N PRO A 400 33.98 5.26 25.71
CA PRO A 400 34.34 4.24 24.72
C PRO A 400 33.14 3.45 24.20
N VAL A 401 32.19 3.09 25.08
CA VAL A 401 31.00 2.30 24.71
C VAL A 401 30.02 3.14 23.89
N VAL A 402 29.77 4.39 24.29
CA VAL A 402 28.88 5.29 23.55
C VAL A 402 29.47 5.64 22.18
N SER A 403 30.77 5.96 22.12
CA SER A 403 31.47 6.24 20.87
C SER A 403 31.42 5.05 19.91
N PHE A 404 31.63 3.83 20.41
CA PHE A 404 31.53 2.63 19.59
C PHE A 404 30.10 2.35 19.12
N ALA A 405 29.07 2.57 19.97
CA ALA A 405 27.67 2.48 19.55
C ALA A 405 27.33 3.46 18.42
N GLU A 406 27.89 4.68 18.47
CA GLU A 406 27.78 5.67 17.42
C GLU A 406 28.48 5.25 16.13
N THR A 407 29.70 4.69 16.21
CA THR A 407 30.38 4.08 15.07
C THR A 407 29.53 2.96 14.46
N CYS A 408 28.97 2.07 15.27
CA CYS A 408 28.10 1.00 14.80
C CYS A 408 26.85 1.54 14.09
N ARG A 409 26.24 2.61 14.60
CA ARG A 409 25.15 3.29 13.92
C ARG A 409 25.59 3.83 12.57
N GLN A 410 26.73 4.52 12.49
CA GLN A 410 27.23 5.02 11.21
C GLN A 410 27.48 3.89 10.22
N GLU A 411 28.10 2.79 10.65
CA GLU A 411 28.29 1.59 9.83
C GLU A 411 26.97 1.05 9.29
N LEU A 412 25.95 0.88 10.13
CA LEU A 412 24.62 0.44 9.70
C LEU A 412 23.92 1.43 8.75
N LEU A 413 24.20 2.73 8.89
CA LEU A 413 23.66 3.78 8.02
C LEU A 413 24.44 3.94 6.71
N THR A 414 25.65 3.37 6.60
CA THR A 414 26.40 3.37 5.35
C THR A 414 25.67 2.55 4.30
N ASN A 415 25.77 2.99 3.03
CA ASN A 415 25.33 2.16 1.93
C ASN A 415 26.15 0.86 1.99
N GLY A 416 25.49 -0.30 2.00
CA GLY A 416 26.17 -1.59 2.00
C GLY A 416 27.16 -1.75 0.84
N PRO A 417 27.90 -2.87 0.77
CA PRO A 417 28.76 -3.14 -0.37
C PRO A 417 27.86 -3.10 -1.60
N ALA A 418 28.10 -2.12 -2.47
CA ALA A 418 27.53 -2.15 -3.79
C ALA A 418 27.92 -3.52 -4.35
N PHE A 419 26.93 -4.34 -4.72
CA PHE A 419 27.20 -5.42 -5.66
C PHE A 419 27.80 -4.71 -6.88
N SER A 420 29.12 -4.84 -6.98
CA SER A 420 29.97 -4.05 -7.85
C SER A 420 29.67 -4.42 -9.28
N THR A 421 29.08 -3.49 -10.02
CA THR A 421 29.37 -3.37 -11.46
C THR A 421 29.46 -1.90 -11.83
N SER A 422 30.67 -1.50 -12.20
CA SER A 422 31.12 -0.24 -12.81
C SER A 422 31.34 0.96 -11.86
N ASN A 423 32.58 1.46 -11.93
CA ASN A 423 33.21 2.42 -11.04
C ASN A 423 33.11 3.85 -11.60
N THR A 424 31.94 4.24 -12.06
CA THR A 424 31.67 5.58 -12.60
C THR A 424 30.25 6.00 -12.23
N ASP A 425 30.02 6.41 -10.98
CA ASP A 425 28.85 7.18 -10.54
C ASP A 425 29.04 7.57 -9.06
N ALA A 426 30.04 8.42 -8.78
CA ALA A 426 30.31 8.94 -7.43
C ALA A 426 29.26 9.98 -6.96
N VAL A 427 28.22 10.22 -7.74
CA VAL A 427 27.03 10.96 -7.32
C VAL A 427 25.86 9.98 -7.24
N ALA A 428 25.72 9.36 -6.08
CA ALA A 428 24.42 9.01 -5.52
C ALA A 428 23.44 8.26 -6.45
N ARG A 429 23.70 6.98 -6.72
CA ARG A 429 22.59 5.99 -6.66
C ARG A 429 22.16 5.88 -5.19
N LYS A 430 21.53 6.93 -4.67
CA LYS A 430 20.86 6.97 -3.37
C LYS A 430 19.79 5.89 -3.45
N ARG A 431 20.07 4.70 -2.92
CA ARG A 431 18.97 3.84 -2.55
C ARG A 431 18.17 4.60 -1.47
N PRO A 432 16.85 4.78 -1.62
CA PRO A 432 16.03 5.54 -0.68
C PRO A 432 15.81 4.83 0.67
N ASP A 433 16.51 3.74 0.97
CA ASP A 433 16.15 2.76 1.99
C ASP A 433 17.23 2.62 3.09
N ARG A 434 17.80 3.74 3.55
CA ARG A 434 18.65 3.74 4.75
C ARG A 434 17.88 3.14 5.94
N PHE A 435 18.54 2.27 6.70
CA PHE A 435 17.95 1.72 7.92
C PHE A 435 17.58 2.83 8.91
N THR A 436 16.52 2.61 9.68
CA THR A 436 16.30 3.40 10.91
C THR A 436 17.07 2.75 12.05
N VAL A 437 18.06 3.47 12.57
CA VAL A 437 18.90 3.02 13.68
C VAL A 437 18.87 4.05 14.79
N ASP A 438 18.34 3.66 15.94
CA ASP A 438 18.30 4.47 17.16
C ASP A 438 19.33 3.96 18.18
N ILE A 439 19.78 4.83 19.08
CA ILE A 439 20.69 4.47 20.18
C ILE A 439 20.06 4.88 21.51
N ASP A 440 20.09 3.98 22.50
CA ASP A 440 19.79 4.27 23.91
C ASP A 440 21.05 4.13 24.78
N HIS A 441 21.74 5.26 24.96
CA HIS A 441 22.89 5.40 25.85
C HIS A 441 22.53 5.99 27.23
N SER A 442 21.25 5.98 27.62
CA SER A 442 20.85 6.50 28.94
C SER A 442 21.44 5.68 30.09
N SER A 443 21.58 6.27 31.28
CA SER A 443 22.08 5.59 32.49
C SER A 443 21.12 4.55 33.10
N ARG A 444 20.06 4.17 32.38
CA ARG A 444 19.05 3.20 32.83
C ARG A 444 19.58 1.77 32.73
N THR A 445 19.00 0.84 33.50
CA THR A 445 19.41 -0.56 33.46
C THR A 445 19.21 -1.17 32.07
N LEU A 446 20.14 -2.02 31.64
CA LEU A 446 20.09 -2.72 30.35
C LEU A 446 18.74 -3.43 30.12
N SER A 447 18.26 -4.16 31.14
CA SER A 447 16.97 -4.86 31.07
C SER A 447 15.79 -3.93 30.80
N LYS A 448 15.82 -2.70 31.35
CA LYS A 448 14.78 -1.70 31.08
C LYS A 448 14.85 -1.19 29.64
N LYS A 449 16.05 -0.89 29.13
CA LYS A 449 16.27 -0.46 27.73
C LYS A 449 15.75 -1.52 26.74
N ILE A 450 16.15 -2.78 26.94
CA ILE A 450 15.72 -3.91 26.09
C ILE A 450 14.20 -4.09 26.15
N ARG A 451 13.59 -4.03 27.35
CA ARG A 451 12.14 -4.16 27.51
C ARG A 451 11.39 -3.06 26.79
N GLU A 452 11.83 -1.81 26.89
CA GLU A 452 11.21 -0.68 26.20
C GLU A 452 11.38 -0.77 24.68
N ALA A 453 12.54 -1.21 24.19
CA ALA A 453 12.76 -1.48 22.78
C ALA A 453 11.81 -2.58 22.25
N LYS A 454 11.62 -3.66 23.01
CA LYS A 454 10.64 -4.72 22.68
C LYS A 454 9.21 -4.21 22.70
N GLN A 455 8.83 -3.40 23.70
CA GLN A 455 7.50 -2.78 23.76
C GLN A 455 7.25 -1.84 22.58
N ARG A 456 8.28 -1.10 22.15
CA ARG A 456 8.25 -0.24 20.95
C ARG A 456 8.40 -1.02 19.64
N ARG A 457 8.53 -2.35 19.70
CA ARG A 457 8.55 -3.27 18.56
C ARG A 457 9.67 -2.99 17.56
N TYR A 458 10.87 -2.73 18.09
CA TYR A 458 12.07 -2.74 17.25
C TYR A 458 12.26 -4.13 16.64
N SER A 459 12.63 -4.17 15.35
CA SER A 459 12.88 -5.44 14.68
C SER A 459 14.16 -6.10 15.18
N VAL A 460 15.17 -5.28 15.46
CA VAL A 460 16.51 -5.70 15.90
C VAL A 460 16.92 -4.91 17.14
N ILE A 461 17.44 -5.61 18.13
CA ILE A 461 18.04 -4.99 19.32
C ILE A 461 19.49 -5.45 19.39
N ALA A 462 20.43 -4.52 19.27
CA ALA A 462 21.86 -4.74 19.42
C ALA A 462 22.34 -4.20 20.77
N VAL A 463 23.18 -4.94 21.48
CA VAL A 463 23.75 -4.56 22.78
C VAL A 463 25.26 -4.32 22.62
N VAL A 464 25.75 -3.27 23.29
CA VAL A 464 27.18 -2.90 23.33
C VAL A 464 27.65 -2.71 24.77
N GLY A 465 28.61 -3.53 25.21
CA GLY A 465 29.35 -3.38 26.46
C GLY A 465 30.85 -3.24 26.26
N ASP A 466 31.61 -3.20 27.35
CA ASP A 466 33.06 -2.95 27.31
C ASP A 466 33.82 -4.02 26.51
N SER A 467 33.49 -5.29 26.70
CA SER A 467 34.08 -6.41 25.94
C SER A 467 33.79 -6.33 24.44
N ASP A 468 32.63 -5.77 24.07
CA ASP A 468 32.19 -5.66 22.68
C ASP A 468 32.97 -4.58 21.92
N VAL A 469 33.40 -3.54 22.64
CA VAL A 469 34.32 -2.49 22.13
C VAL A 469 35.67 -3.11 21.79
N GLU A 470 36.23 -3.92 22.68
CA GLU A 470 37.52 -4.60 22.48
C GLU A 470 37.47 -5.61 21.32
N GLU A 471 36.36 -6.36 21.21
CA GLU A 471 36.16 -7.36 20.15
C GLU A 471 35.70 -6.75 18.80
N HIS A 472 35.35 -5.46 18.78
CA HIS A 472 34.68 -4.78 17.66
C HIS A 472 33.42 -5.52 17.16
N ARG A 473 32.56 -5.96 18.10
CA ARG A 473 31.36 -6.76 17.83
C ARG A 473 30.12 -6.18 18.51
N LEU A 474 28.96 -6.71 18.16
CA LEU A 474 27.66 -6.42 18.75
C LEU A 474 27.01 -7.74 19.16
N VAL A 475 26.27 -7.74 20.27
CA VAL A 475 25.36 -8.83 20.63
C VAL A 475 23.95 -8.52 20.11
N VAL A 476 23.43 -9.32 19.19
CA VAL A 476 22.24 -9.02 18.41
C VAL A 476 21.08 -9.96 18.75
N ASP A 477 19.89 -9.40 18.96
CA ASP A 477 18.60 -10.08 19.04
C ASP A 477 17.78 -9.73 17.79
N LEU A 478 17.55 -10.74 16.93
CA LEU A 478 16.79 -10.66 15.67
C LEU A 478 15.35 -11.17 15.83
N THR A 479 14.91 -11.53 17.04
CA THR A 479 13.57 -12.13 17.25
C THR A 479 12.40 -11.17 17.04
N GLY A 480 12.68 -9.87 16.89
CA GLY A 480 11.68 -8.89 16.46
C GLY A 480 11.32 -8.97 14.98
N ILE A 481 12.09 -9.68 14.16
CA ILE A 481 11.79 -9.95 12.75
C ILE A 481 10.85 -11.16 12.67
N PRO A 482 9.65 -11.04 12.06
CA PRO A 482 8.69 -12.14 11.96
C PRO A 482 9.28 -13.42 11.34
N HIS A 483 8.89 -14.59 11.85
CA HIS A 483 9.43 -15.90 11.40
C HIS A 483 9.21 -16.15 9.90
N THR A 484 8.10 -15.67 9.34
CA THR A 484 7.79 -15.74 7.90
C THR A 484 8.79 -15.03 7.00
N ALA A 485 9.61 -14.12 7.54
CA ALA A 485 10.74 -13.54 6.81
C ALA A 485 11.84 -14.59 6.59
N TRP A 486 12.06 -15.45 7.59
CA TRP A 486 13.15 -16.44 7.64
C TRP A 486 12.86 -17.68 6.82
N SER A 487 11.60 -18.12 6.75
CA SER A 487 11.19 -19.27 5.93
C SER A 487 11.47 -19.05 4.43
N LYS A 488 11.54 -17.80 3.97
CA LYS A 488 11.88 -17.49 2.57
C LYS A 488 13.40 -17.51 2.29
N PHE A 489 14.23 -17.60 3.33
CA PHE A 489 15.66 -17.83 3.23
C PHE A 489 16.02 -19.32 3.25
N GLU A 490 15.06 -20.22 3.52
CA GLU A 490 15.23 -21.67 3.32
C GLU A 490 15.46 -21.93 1.82
N GLY A 491 16.72 -22.21 1.44
CA GLY A 491 17.14 -22.42 0.05
C GLY A 491 17.98 -21.30 -0.58
N LEU A 492 18.15 -20.15 0.06
CA LEU A 492 19.14 -19.15 -0.36
C LEU A 492 20.53 -19.66 0.01
N LYS A 493 21.40 -19.87 -0.99
CA LYS A 493 22.83 -20.13 -0.80
C LYS A 493 23.49 -18.87 -0.21
N LEU A 494 23.28 -18.64 1.09
CA LEU A 494 24.10 -17.72 1.86
C LEU A 494 25.53 -18.24 1.77
N GLU A 495 26.46 -17.41 1.32
CA GLU A 495 27.87 -17.80 1.26
C GLU A 495 28.32 -18.34 2.63
N ALA A 496 29.09 -19.42 2.63
CA ALA A 496 29.54 -20.08 3.85
C ALA A 496 30.28 -19.13 4.82
N ASP A 497 30.82 -18.02 4.30
CA ASP A 497 31.50 -16.99 5.09
C ASP A 497 30.51 -16.01 5.74
N MET A 498 29.35 -15.74 5.13
CA MET A 498 28.24 -15.05 5.80
C MET A 498 27.62 -15.92 6.89
N LEU A 499 27.36 -17.19 6.61
CA LEU A 499 26.81 -18.12 7.62
C LEU A 499 27.78 -18.33 8.79
N ARG A 500 29.10 -18.40 8.55
CA ARG A 500 30.12 -18.42 9.61
C ARG A 500 30.25 -17.10 10.36
N GLY A 501 29.92 -15.97 9.73
CA GLY A 501 29.84 -14.67 10.38
C GLY A 501 28.57 -14.48 11.24
N ILE A 502 27.45 -15.12 10.85
CA ILE A 502 26.16 -15.07 11.55
C ILE A 502 26.11 -16.12 12.68
N PHE A 503 26.65 -17.32 12.43
CA PHE A 503 26.74 -18.45 13.37
C PHE A 503 28.19 -18.93 13.49
N PRO A 504 29.05 -18.21 14.24
CA PRO A 504 30.46 -18.58 14.39
C PRO A 504 30.68 -19.97 14.99
N ASP A 505 29.73 -20.47 15.79
CA ASP A 505 29.77 -21.80 16.41
C ASP A 505 28.82 -22.83 15.74
N GLY A 506 28.18 -22.45 14.62
CA GLY A 506 27.07 -23.20 14.02
C GLY A 506 25.75 -23.06 14.80
N PRO A 507 24.58 -23.36 14.19
CA PRO A 507 23.30 -23.39 14.91
C PRO A 507 23.32 -24.48 15.99
N LYS A 508 22.76 -24.19 17.16
CA LYS A 508 22.72 -25.14 18.29
C LYS A 508 21.65 -26.19 18.00
N THR A 509 22.03 -27.26 17.30
CA THR A 509 21.15 -28.42 17.12
C THR A 509 20.92 -29.08 18.49
N SER A 510 19.65 -29.28 18.85
CA SER A 510 19.31 -30.26 19.88
C SER A 510 19.78 -31.61 19.38
N GLN A 511 20.71 -32.23 20.09
CA GLN A 511 21.12 -33.60 19.86
C GLN A 511 19.88 -34.49 19.81
N ASN A 512 19.51 -34.98 18.62
CA ASN A 512 18.80 -36.25 18.37
C ASN A 512 18.22 -36.34 16.95
N GLU A 513 18.98 -36.04 15.88
CA GLU A 513 18.65 -36.60 14.56
C GLU A 513 19.95 -37.00 13.86
N THR A 514 20.20 -38.31 13.83
CA THR A 514 21.19 -38.93 12.94
C THR A 514 20.78 -38.68 11.49
N PRO A 515 21.68 -38.20 10.60
CA PRO A 515 21.35 -38.08 9.20
C PRO A 515 21.22 -39.47 8.59
N ILE A 516 20.05 -39.76 8.01
CA ILE A 516 19.85 -40.92 7.14
C ILE A 516 20.62 -40.61 5.85
N ALA A 517 21.68 -41.38 5.58
CA ALA A 517 22.43 -41.29 4.35
C ALA A 517 21.62 -41.89 3.19
N ASP A 518 21.41 -41.11 2.14
CA ASP A 518 20.89 -41.57 0.84
C ASP A 518 22.03 -42.27 0.07
N PRO A 519 21.89 -43.53 -0.39
CA PRO A 519 23.03 -44.30 -0.90
C PRO A 519 23.55 -43.92 -2.30
N ASP A 520 22.91 -42.98 -3.01
CA ASP A 520 23.10 -42.84 -4.47
C ASP A 520 23.84 -41.58 -4.98
N ASP A 521 24.41 -40.72 -4.12
CA ASP A 521 25.20 -39.58 -4.61
C ASP A 521 26.70 -39.90 -4.76
N LYS A 522 27.08 -40.40 -5.94
CA LYS A 522 28.47 -40.55 -6.38
C LYS A 522 28.84 -39.52 -7.46
N THR A 523 28.90 -38.24 -7.12
CA THR A 523 29.78 -37.29 -7.85
C THR A 523 30.23 -36.14 -6.94
N GLY A 524 31.54 -36.02 -6.73
CA GLY A 524 32.13 -35.05 -5.80
C GLY A 524 32.10 -33.60 -6.29
N SER A 525 31.59 -32.72 -5.43
CA SER A 525 32.04 -31.34 -5.18
C SER A 525 31.45 -30.89 -3.83
N PRO A 526 32.23 -30.42 -2.84
CA PRO A 526 31.70 -30.08 -1.52
C PRO A 526 31.01 -28.71 -1.57
N GLY A 527 29.81 -28.67 -2.14
CA GLY A 527 28.88 -27.57 -1.98
C GLY A 527 28.18 -27.71 -0.64
N ASN A 528 28.79 -27.21 0.45
CA ASN A 528 28.14 -27.14 1.76
C ASN A 528 27.01 -26.10 1.74
N SER A 529 25.85 -26.45 1.19
CA SER A 529 24.59 -25.76 1.46
C SER A 529 23.98 -26.36 2.73
N ILE A 530 24.03 -25.61 3.83
CA ILE A 530 23.39 -26.01 5.08
C ILE A 530 21.94 -25.52 5.05
N ASN A 531 21.01 -26.45 4.79
CA ASN A 531 19.58 -26.22 5.04
C ASN A 531 19.30 -26.60 6.49
N LEU A 532 19.16 -25.60 7.37
CA LEU A 532 18.73 -25.81 8.76
C LEU A 532 17.58 -24.85 9.06
N PRO A 533 16.41 -25.35 9.52
CA PRO A 533 15.32 -24.49 9.93
C PRO A 533 15.74 -23.69 11.18
N LEU A 534 15.95 -22.39 11.02
CA LEU A 534 16.33 -21.49 12.11
C LEU A 534 15.21 -21.42 13.16
N GLN A 535 15.50 -21.82 14.39
CA GLN A 535 14.57 -21.68 15.50
C GLN A 535 14.69 -20.29 16.15
N ALA A 536 13.64 -19.83 16.83
CA ALA A 536 13.65 -18.52 17.51
C ALA A 536 14.76 -18.39 18.57
N ALA A 537 15.28 -19.50 19.10
CA ALA A 537 16.42 -19.51 20.01
C ALA A 537 17.75 -19.18 19.32
N ASP A 538 17.89 -19.53 18.03
CA ASP A 538 19.09 -19.25 17.22
C ASP A 538 19.19 -17.77 16.83
N LEU A 539 18.12 -17.00 16.97
CA LEU A 539 18.05 -15.58 16.61
C LEU A 539 18.38 -14.63 17.78
N LYS A 540 18.77 -15.16 18.95
CA LYS A 540 19.12 -14.37 20.13
C LYS A 540 20.61 -14.43 20.44
N ASN A 541 21.13 -13.32 20.96
CA ASN A 541 22.50 -13.19 21.48
C ASN A 541 23.59 -13.52 20.45
N LEU A 542 23.34 -13.18 19.18
CA LEU A 542 24.30 -13.41 18.10
C LEU A 542 25.43 -12.39 18.17
N LYS A 543 26.68 -12.85 18.26
CA LYS A 543 27.86 -11.97 18.23
C LYS A 543 28.33 -11.76 16.79
N MET A 544 28.28 -10.53 16.29
CA MET A 544 28.72 -10.22 14.92
C MET A 544 29.32 -8.82 14.80
N ARG A 545 30.10 -8.58 13.73
CA ARG A 545 30.65 -7.24 13.41
C ARG A 545 29.53 -6.32 12.88
N PRO A 546 29.60 -5.00 13.10
CA PRO A 546 28.58 -4.05 12.59
C PRO A 546 28.35 -4.15 11.07
N VAL A 547 29.41 -4.34 10.31
CA VAL A 547 29.37 -4.54 8.84
C VAL A 547 28.59 -5.81 8.47
N ALA A 548 28.81 -6.92 9.19
CA ALA A 548 28.10 -8.17 8.93
C ALA A 548 26.61 -8.04 9.26
N LEU A 549 26.28 -7.31 10.34
CA LEU A 549 24.89 -7.00 10.67
C LEU A 549 24.23 -6.16 9.56
N ARG A 550 24.90 -5.10 9.08
CA ARG A 550 24.41 -4.28 7.96
C ARG A 550 24.08 -5.14 6.75
N ASP A 551 25.00 -6.02 6.36
CA ASP A 551 24.87 -6.83 5.15
C ASP A 551 23.73 -7.85 5.27
N LEU A 552 23.57 -8.46 6.46
CA LEU A 552 22.41 -9.31 6.76
C LEU A 552 21.09 -8.54 6.69
N LEU A 553 21.00 -7.36 7.31
CA LEU A 553 19.78 -6.56 7.29
C LEU A 553 19.45 -6.05 5.88
N ALA A 554 20.47 -5.78 5.05
CA ALA A 554 20.29 -5.39 3.66
C ALA A 554 19.71 -6.53 2.84
N LEU A 555 20.16 -7.77 3.08
CA LEU A 555 19.59 -8.95 2.45
C LEU A 555 18.12 -9.14 2.87
N ILE A 556 17.81 -9.01 4.16
CA ILE A 556 16.44 -9.11 4.69
C ILE A 556 15.54 -8.04 4.07
N GLN A 557 16.03 -6.80 3.94
CA GLN A 557 15.26 -5.71 3.33
C GLN A 557 15.02 -5.93 1.85
N ASN A 558 16.07 -6.30 1.09
CA ASN A 558 15.99 -6.51 -0.36
C ASN A 558 15.10 -7.70 -0.75
N HIS A 559 14.88 -8.65 0.15
CA HIS A 559 13.99 -9.77 -0.12
C HIS A 559 12.51 -9.35 -0.28
N TYR A 560 12.15 -8.15 0.18
CA TYR A 560 10.81 -7.57 0.02
C TYR A 560 10.74 -6.51 -1.10
N SER A 561 11.87 -6.19 -1.75
CA SER A 561 12.00 -5.10 -2.73
C SER A 561 11.70 -5.53 -4.16
#